data_AF-A0A147DUG7-F1
#
_entry.id   AF-A0A147DUG7-F1
#
_cell.length_a   1.000
_cell.length_b   1.000
_cell.length_c   1.000
_cell.angle_alpha   90.00
_cell.angle_beta   90.00
_cell.angle_gamma   90.00
#
_symmetry.space_group_name_H-M   'P 1'
#
loop_
_entity.id
_entity.type
_entity.pdbx_description
1 polymer ?
#
loop_
_entity_poly.entity_id
_entity_poly.type
_entity_poly.pdbx_seq_one_letter_code
_entity_poly.pdbx_strand_id
1 'polypeptide(L)' 'MRGLDAATGRSVVLPYGPDFDAAMLDTFVGAVRSGQQPQPDAAVGLRTLAIVLAAQESAATGETVRVRSV' A
#
# COMPACT_ATOMS: atom_id res chain seq x y z
N MET A 1 5.07 5.84 -17.50
CA MET A 1 4.92 6.59 -18.77
C MET A 1 4.22 5.70 -19.80
N ARG A 2 3.23 6.21 -20.53
CA ARG A 2 2.56 5.46 -21.60
C ARG A 2 3.22 5.78 -22.95
N GLY A 3 3.37 4.79 -23.83
CA GLY A 3 3.98 4.95 -25.14
C GLY A 3 3.65 3.82 -26.10
N LEU A 4 4.35 3.80 -27.23
CA LEU A 4 4.31 2.73 -28.22
C LEU A 4 5.70 2.12 -28.34
N ASP A 5 5.76 0.80 -28.38
CA ASP A 5 6.99 0.07 -28.72
C ASP A 5 7.37 0.38 -30.18
N ALA A 6 8.60 0.86 -30.39
CA ALA A 6 9.03 1.36 -31.70
C ALA A 6 9.13 0.26 -32.78
N ALA A 7 9.34 -0.99 -32.38
CA ALA A 7 9.50 -2.11 -33.31
C ALA A 7 8.16 -2.74 -33.71
N THR A 8 7.19 -2.77 -32.79
CA THR A 8 5.92 -3.51 -32.96
C THR A 8 4.69 -2.61 -33.02
N GLY A 9 4.83 -1.32 -32.68
CA GLY A 9 3.71 -0.37 -32.60
C GLY A 9 2.71 -0.69 -31.47
N ARG A 10 3.04 -1.63 -30.57
CA ARG A 10 2.15 -2.02 -29.45
C ARG A 10 2.19 -0.97 -28.36
N SER A 11 1.06 -0.77 -27.68
CA SER A 11 1.04 0.05 -26.47
C SER A 11 1.92 -0.56 -25.40
N VAL A 12 2.81 0.25 -24.83
CA VAL A 12 3.64 -0.10 -23.68
C VAL A 12 3.38 0.88 -22.54
N VAL A 13 3.37 0.34 -21.32
CA VAL A 13 3.36 1.13 -20.10
C VAL A 13 4.69 0.88 -19.41
N LEU A 14 5.54 1.90 -19.37
CA LEU A 14 6.78 1.87 -18.62
C LEU A 14 6.47 2.21 -17.15
N PRO A 15 6.88 1.37 -16.19
CA PRO A 15 6.76 1.70 -14.78
C PRO A 15 7.58 2.97 -14.48
N TYR A 16 7.12 3.73 -13.50
CA TYR A 16 7.85 4.87 -12.98
C TYR A 16 8.33 4.50 -11.58
N GLY A 17 9.64 4.62 -11.33
CA GLY A 17 10.26 4.26 -10.07
C GLY A 17 10.51 2.75 -9.89
N PRO A 18 10.95 2.34 -8.69
CA PRO A 18 11.20 0.94 -8.35
C PRO A 18 9.93 0.08 -8.39
N ASP A 19 10.13 -1.23 -8.57
CA ASP A 19 9.08 -2.23 -8.41
C ASP A 19 8.82 -2.50 -6.92
N PHE A 20 7.88 -1.75 -6.35
CA PHE A 20 7.51 -1.90 -4.94
C PHE A 20 6.72 -3.18 -4.66
N ASP A 21 6.07 -3.77 -5.66
CA ASP A 21 5.37 -5.04 -5.51
C ASP A 21 6.39 -6.16 -5.30
N ALA A 22 7.44 -6.21 -6.13
CA ALA A 22 8.56 -7.13 -5.95
C ALA A 22 9.23 -6.94 -4.58
N ALA A 23 9.51 -5.69 -4.19
CA ALA A 23 10.15 -5.39 -2.91
C ALA A 23 9.31 -5.83 -1.70
N MET A 24 7.98 -5.66 -1.78
CA MET A 24 7.05 -6.07 -0.74
C MET A 24 6.98 -7.61 -0.62
N LEU A 25 6.92 -8.31 -1.76
CA LEU A 25 6.89 -9.78 -1.78
C LEU A 25 8.20 -10.38 -1.26
N ASP A 26 9.34 -9.83 -1.64
CA ASP A 26 10.65 -10.28 -1.14
C ASP A 26 10.76 -10.11 0.38
N THR A 27 10.28 -8.98 0.91
CA THR A 27 10.24 -8.73 2.35
C THR A 27 9.37 -9.77 3.07
N PHE A 28 8.20 -10.08 2.53
CA PHE A 28 7.30 -11.10 3.07
C PHE A 28 7.95 -12.49 3.09
N VAL A 29 8.53 -12.94 1.97
CA VAL A 29 9.19 -14.24 1.88
C VAL A 29 10.40 -14.31 2.81
N GLY A 30 11.17 -13.23 2.92
CA GLY A 30 12.28 -13.12 3.87
C GLY A 30 11.86 -13.27 5.33
N ALA A 31 10.75 -12.62 5.71
CA ALA A 31 10.15 -12.77 7.03
C ALA A 31 9.69 -14.21 7.31
N VAL A 32 8.99 -14.85 6.37
CA VAL A 32 8.54 -16.24 6.51
C VAL A 32 9.72 -17.19 6.74
N ARG A 33 10.83 -17.00 6.01
CA ARG A 33 12.03 -17.84 6.16
C ARG A 33 12.77 -17.62 7.48
N SER A 34 12.84 -16.37 7.95
CA SER A 34 13.61 -16.00 9.14
C SER A 34 12.81 -16.08 10.44
N GLY A 35 11.47 -16.16 10.35
CA GLY A 35 10.58 -16.04 11.50
C GLY A 35 10.53 -14.63 12.10
N GLN A 36 11.15 -13.63 11.47
CA GLN A 36 11.13 -12.24 11.93
C GLN A 36 9.90 -11.52 11.37
N GLN A 37 9.14 -10.85 12.23
CA GLN A 37 7.95 -10.10 11.84
C GLN A 37 8.35 -8.92 10.92
N PRO A 38 7.84 -8.85 9.67
CA PRO A 38 8.11 -7.74 8.78
C PRO A 38 7.26 -6.53 9.15
N GLN A 39 7.68 -5.36 8.69
CA GLN A 39 6.87 -4.15 8.68
C GLN A 39 6.49 -3.77 7.24
N PRO A 40 5.27 -3.24 7.01
CA PRO A 40 4.20 -3.05 8.00
C PRO A 40 3.56 -4.37 8.43
N ASP A 41 3.17 -4.45 9.71
CA ASP A 41 2.46 -5.61 10.27
C ASP A 41 0.94 -5.40 10.38
N ALA A 42 0.24 -6.41 10.92
CA ALA A 42 -1.20 -6.36 11.10
C ALA A 42 -1.67 -5.22 12.04
N ALA A 43 -0.89 -4.88 13.07
CA ALA A 43 -1.24 -3.81 14.00
C ALA A 43 -1.18 -2.44 13.31
N VAL A 44 -0.16 -2.22 12.47
CA VAL A 44 -0.06 -1.03 11.60
C VAL A 44 -1.23 -0.98 10.61
N GLY A 45 -1.61 -2.12 10.02
CA GLY A 45 -2.76 -2.23 9.13
C GLY A 45 -4.08 -1.85 9.80
N LEU A 46 -4.34 -2.39 10.99
CA LEU A 46 -5.52 -2.10 11.79
C LEU A 46 -5.59 -0.64 12.22
N ARG A 47 -4.46 -0.05 12.64
CA ARG A 47 -4.38 1.38 12.97
C ARG A 47 -4.68 2.25 11.75
N THR A 48 -4.13 1.91 10.59
CA THR A 48 -4.38 2.63 9.34
C THR A 48 -5.86 2.58 8.97
N LEU A 49 -6.51 1.42 9.12
CA LEU A 49 -7.94 1.28 8.91
C LEU A 49 -8.77 2.10 9.92
N ALA A 50 -8.37 2.16 11.18
CA ALA A 50 -9.07 2.99 12.18
C ALA A 50 -9.00 4.49 11.83
N ILE A 51 -7.87 4.97 11.29
CA ILE A 51 -7.72 6.34 10.78
C ILE A 51 -8.63 6.55 9.56
N VAL A 52 -8.57 5.61 8.61
CA VAL A 52 -9.59 5.28 7.60
C VAL A 52 -11.00 5.79 7.91
N LEU A 53 -11.57 5.04 8.84
CA LEU A 53 -12.95 5.12 9.26
C LEU A 53 -13.25 6.44 9.98
N ALA A 54 -12.35 6.91 10.85
CA ALA A 54 -12.54 8.19 11.52
C ALA A 54 -12.58 9.37 10.53
N ALA A 55 -11.74 9.35 9.50
CA ALA A 55 -11.75 10.38 8.45
C ALA A 55 -13.04 10.33 7.62
N GLN A 56 -13.53 9.14 7.28
CA GLN A 56 -14.81 8.97 6.58
C GLN A 56 -15.98 9.48 7.41
N GLU A 57 -16.02 9.18 8.71
CA GLU A 57 -17.04 9.67 9.63
C GLU A 57 -16.99 11.19 9.79
N SER A 58 -15.78 11.76 9.90
CA SER A 58 -15.57 13.20 9.94
C SER A 58 -16.07 13.88 8.67
N ALA A 59 -15.76 13.33 7.49
CA ALA A 59 -16.23 13.87 6.21
C ALA A 59 -17.77 13.81 6.07
N ALA A 60 -18.41 12.78 6.61
CA ALA A 60 -19.86 12.61 6.55
C ALA A 60 -20.61 13.56 7.51
N THR A 61 -20.01 13.90 8.64
CA THR A 61 -20.67 14.69 9.71
C THR A 61 -20.25 16.16 9.71
N GLY A 62 -19.08 16.49 9.16
CA GLY A 62 -18.45 17.79 9.29
C GLY A 62 -17.75 18.01 10.64
N GLU A 63 -17.78 17.02 11.53
CA GLU A 63 -17.25 17.12 12.89
C GLU A 63 -15.85 16.50 13.01
N THR A 64 -15.12 16.87 14.07
CA THR A 64 -13.84 16.21 14.41
C THR A 64 -14.09 14.87 15.09
N VAL A 65 -13.57 13.78 14.54
CA VAL A 65 -13.75 12.41 15.05
C VAL A 65 -12.43 11.86 15.61
N ARG A 66 -12.47 11.28 16.83
CA ARG A 66 -11.30 10.60 17.41
C ARG A 66 -11.06 9.25 16.74
N VAL A 67 -9.80 8.98 16.39
CA VAL A 67 -9.35 7.66 15.94
C VAL A 67 -9.44 6.68 17.10
N ARG A 68 -10.10 5.54 16.88
CA ARG A 68 -10.24 4.48 17.87
C ARG A 68 -8.89 3.80 18.12
N SER A 69 -8.63 3.41 19.36
CA SER A 69 -7.53 2.50 19.69
C SER A 69 -7.83 1.12 19.13
N VAL A 70 -6.81 0.46 18.60
CA VAL A 70 -6.86 -0.91 18.07
C VAL A 70 -5.85 -1.78 18.80
#